data_AF-A0A2E9R4V3-F1
#
_entry.id   AF-A0A2E9R4V3-F1
#
_cell.length_a   1.000
_cell.length_b   1.000
_cell.length_c   1.000
_cell.angle_alpha   90.00
_cell.angle_beta   90.00
_cell.angle_gamma   90.00
#
_symmetry.space_group_name_H-M   'P 1'
#
loop_
_entity.id
_entity.type
_entity.pdbx_description
1 polymer ?
#
loop_
_entity_poly.entity_id
_entity_poly.type
_entity_poly.pdbx_seq_one_letter_code
_entity_poly.pdbx_strand_id
1 'polypeptide(L)'
;MDPKTCPPSPSIVSEYPPNPNLLNFHMRQELTVEMSERFDANSSPDVLSMTYPWVADILSLKDIHKISLMRHHVRFRKSKDADWSDLFPEIKRIFLQYRNPIDFVQLEKRKDMYRDFPVHPSCPASGRLVFEGTLEAEAHPLAKKLFSFHGLTVVVCAHDKLSLKRSCAFSWEELLPRIKKMIT
;
A
#
# COMPACT_ATOMS: atom_id res chain seq x y z
N MET A 1 11.86 29.40 -14.40
CA MET A 1 11.91 28.65 -13.13
C MET A 1 10.47 28.29 -12.81
N ASP A 2 10.03 27.07 -13.14
CA ASP A 2 8.70 26.62 -12.77
C ASP A 2 8.65 26.30 -11.28
N PRO A 3 7.57 26.65 -10.56
CA PRO A 3 7.43 26.34 -9.16
C PRO A 3 7.35 24.82 -9.03
N LYS A 4 8.45 24.22 -8.61
CA LYS A 4 8.50 22.89 -8.02
C LYS A 4 7.61 22.94 -6.78
N THR A 5 6.31 22.72 -6.95
CA THR A 5 5.41 22.43 -5.83
C THR A 5 6.00 21.21 -5.14
N CYS A 6 6.48 21.41 -3.91
CA CYS A 6 6.92 20.33 -3.04
C CYS A 6 5.87 19.21 -3.10
N PRO A 7 6.27 17.93 -3.20
CA PRO A 7 5.33 16.84 -3.02
C PRO A 7 4.60 17.08 -1.69
N PRO A 8 3.27 16.94 -1.63
CA PRO A 8 2.55 17.12 -0.39
C PRO A 8 3.18 16.23 0.67
N SER A 9 3.41 16.83 1.84
CA SER A 9 3.87 16.24 3.08
C SER A 9 3.34 14.80 3.27
N PRO A 10 4.12 13.88 3.90
CA PRO A 10 3.75 12.47 4.03
C PRO A 10 2.54 12.29 4.95
N SER A 11 1.35 12.53 4.40
CA SER A 11 0.08 12.23 5.04
C SER A 11 -0.14 10.73 4.95
N ILE A 12 -0.44 10.11 6.08
CA ILE A 12 -1.01 8.77 6.10
C ILE A 12 -2.49 8.92 5.76
N VAL A 13 -2.98 8.16 4.79
CA VAL A 13 -4.41 8.13 4.47
C VAL A 13 -5.05 6.96 5.21
N SER A 14 -5.90 7.25 6.19
CA SER A 14 -6.66 6.23 6.93
C SER A 14 -7.92 5.82 6.18
N GLU A 15 -8.27 4.56 6.22
CA GLU A 15 -9.46 4.03 5.54
C GLU A 15 -10.15 2.97 6.39
N TYR A 16 -11.45 3.12 6.59
CA TYR A 16 -12.34 2.08 7.12
C TYR A 16 -13.05 1.38 5.94
N PRO A 17 -12.57 0.21 5.47
CA PRO A 17 -13.25 -0.54 4.42
C PRO A 17 -14.61 -1.08 4.91
N PRO A 18 -15.46 -1.65 4.01
CA PRO A 18 -16.78 -2.16 4.40
C PRO A 18 -16.79 -3.22 5.50
N ASN A 19 -15.67 -3.90 5.74
CA ASN A 19 -15.52 -4.78 6.90
C ASN A 19 -15.16 -3.93 8.14
N PRO A 20 -16.04 -3.82 9.14
CA PRO A 20 -15.85 -2.92 10.29
C PRO A 20 -14.69 -3.34 11.20
N ASN A 21 -14.17 -4.55 11.05
CA ASN A 21 -13.05 -5.05 11.85
C ASN A 21 -11.69 -4.74 11.21
N LEU A 22 -11.66 -3.94 10.13
CA LEU A 22 -10.44 -3.57 9.43
C LEU A 22 -10.23 -2.05 9.47
N LEU A 23 -8.96 -1.67 9.52
CA LEU A 23 -8.46 -0.32 9.31
C LEU A 23 -7.26 -0.42 8.38
N ASN A 24 -7.21 0.38 7.32
CA ASN A 24 -6.02 0.48 6.48
C ASN A 24 -5.37 1.85 6.66
N PHE A 25 -4.04 1.88 6.76
CA PHE A 25 -3.25 3.09 6.57
C PHE A 25 -2.50 2.99 5.24
N HIS A 26 -2.81 3.88 4.31
CA HIS A 26 -2.10 4.00 3.05
C HIS A 26 -0.99 5.04 3.19
N MET A 27 0.18 4.74 2.65
CA MET A 27 1.35 5.58 2.79
C MET A 27 2.19 5.59 1.52
N ARG A 28 3.00 6.64 1.38
CA ARG A 28 3.87 6.83 0.21
C ARG A 28 5.12 5.95 0.27
N GLN A 29 5.56 5.60 1.47
CA GLN A 29 6.67 4.69 1.69
C GLN A 29 6.30 3.26 1.24
N GLU A 30 7.29 2.55 0.71
CA GLU A 30 7.19 1.10 0.47
C GLU A 30 7.42 0.35 1.80
N LEU A 31 6.43 -0.45 2.22
CA LEU A 31 6.44 -1.20 3.48
C LEU A 31 7.04 -2.59 3.33
N THR A 32 6.86 -3.22 2.17
CA THR A 32 7.35 -4.56 1.85
C THR A 32 7.51 -4.70 0.35
N VAL A 33 8.46 -5.54 -0.06
CA VAL A 33 8.68 -5.96 -1.45
C VAL A 33 7.88 -7.22 -1.82
N GLU A 34 7.36 -7.92 -0.81
CA GLU A 34 6.49 -9.08 -0.98
C GLU A 34 5.09 -8.65 -1.41
N MET A 35 4.28 -9.59 -1.90
CA MET A 35 2.86 -9.35 -2.15
C MET A 35 2.14 -8.93 -0.85
N SER A 36 2.40 -9.66 0.24
CA SER A 36 1.90 -9.33 1.56
C SER A 36 2.67 -10.08 2.64
N GLU A 37 3.11 -9.37 3.67
CA GLU A 37 3.58 -9.95 4.93
C GLU A 37 2.46 -9.91 5.96
N ARG A 38 2.35 -10.93 6.82
CA ARG A 38 1.28 -11.06 7.80
C ARG A 38 1.85 -11.38 9.16
N PHE A 39 1.38 -10.65 10.16
CA PHE A 39 1.82 -10.76 11.54
C PHE A 39 0.60 -10.92 12.46
N ASP A 40 0.75 -11.75 13.47
CA ASP A 40 -0.25 -12.03 14.51
C ASP A 40 0.45 -12.41 15.83
N ALA A 41 -0.33 -12.79 16.84
CA ALA A 41 0.19 -13.16 18.16
C ALA A 41 1.15 -14.37 18.17
N ASN A 42 1.15 -15.19 17.13
CA ASN A 42 2.04 -16.35 17.01
C ASN A 42 3.34 -16.03 16.24
N SER A 43 3.46 -14.81 15.71
CA SER A 43 4.66 -14.37 15.00
C SER A 43 5.82 -14.24 16.01
N SER A 44 7.03 -14.66 15.61
CA SER A 44 8.21 -14.62 16.49
C SER A 44 8.47 -13.18 17.00
N PRO A 45 8.35 -12.93 18.32
CA PRO A 45 8.49 -11.58 18.88
C PRO A 45 9.86 -10.97 18.60
N ASP A 46 10.93 -11.77 18.65
CA ASP A 46 12.31 -11.32 18.44
C ASP A 46 12.52 -10.86 16.99
N VAL A 47 12.09 -11.67 16.02
CA VAL A 47 12.21 -11.34 14.59
C VAL A 47 11.36 -10.11 14.26
N LEU A 48 10.15 -10.04 14.79
CA LEU A 48 9.24 -8.92 14.56
C LEU A 48 9.78 -7.62 15.16
N SER A 49 10.29 -7.66 16.39
CA SER A 49 10.83 -6.47 17.07
C SER A 49 12.11 -5.95 16.40
N MET A 50 12.91 -6.84 15.81
CA MET A 50 14.11 -6.44 15.04
C MET A 50 13.77 -5.84 13.67
N THR A 51 12.75 -6.35 12.99
CA THR A 51 12.46 -5.98 11.59
C THR A 51 11.43 -4.86 11.51
N TYR A 52 10.37 -4.95 12.32
CA TYR A 52 9.25 -4.02 12.35
C TYR A 52 8.83 -3.71 13.80
N PRO A 53 9.66 -2.99 14.59
CA PRO A 53 9.35 -2.72 16.00
C PRO A 53 7.96 -2.09 16.22
N TRP A 54 7.55 -1.19 15.32
CA TRP A 54 6.21 -0.58 15.35
C TRP A 54 5.06 -1.57 15.15
N VAL A 55 5.27 -2.66 14.40
CA VAL A 55 4.26 -3.73 14.22
C VAL A 55 4.14 -4.54 15.50
N ALA A 56 5.26 -4.84 16.17
CA ALA A 56 5.27 -5.53 17.46
C ALA A 56 4.51 -4.73 18.52
N ASP A 57 4.80 -3.43 18.64
CA ASP A 57 4.13 -2.55 19.61
C ASP A 57 2.62 -2.46 19.34
N ILE A 58 2.17 -2.38 18.08
CA ILE A 58 0.74 -2.35 17.76
C ILE A 58 0.07 -3.71 18.02
N LEU A 59 0.74 -4.83 17.73
CA LEU A 59 0.21 -6.16 18.05
C LEU A 59 0.14 -6.42 19.56
N SER A 60 0.90 -5.66 20.37
CA SER A 60 0.78 -5.71 21.83
C SER A 60 -0.46 -5.00 22.37
N LEU A 61 -1.10 -4.14 21.55
CA LEU A 61 -2.36 -3.52 21.94
C LEU A 61 -3.44 -4.59 22.13
N LYS A 62 -4.17 -4.48 23.24
CA LYS A 62 -5.36 -5.29 23.45
C LYS A 62 -6.29 -5.15 22.24
N ASP A 63 -6.83 -6.28 21.79
CA ASP A 63 -7.77 -6.38 20.68
C ASP A 63 -7.23 -6.17 19.26
N ILE A 64 -5.94 -5.89 19.04
CA ILE A 64 -5.33 -6.04 17.70
C ILE A 64 -4.72 -7.44 17.59
N HIS A 65 -5.25 -8.27 16.71
CA HIS A 65 -4.78 -9.67 16.58
C HIS A 65 -4.06 -9.95 15.26
N LYS A 66 -4.14 -9.04 14.28
CA LYS A 66 -3.47 -9.24 13.00
C LYS A 66 -3.11 -7.92 12.33
N ILE A 67 -1.90 -7.88 11.78
CA ILE A 67 -1.41 -6.82 10.92
C ILE A 67 -0.97 -7.43 9.59
N SER A 68 -1.28 -6.79 8.48
CA SER A 68 -0.80 -7.19 7.16
C SER A 68 -0.11 -6.01 6.50
N LEU A 69 1.14 -6.18 6.11
CA LEU A 69 1.88 -5.22 5.32
C LEU A 69 1.71 -5.57 3.85
N MET A 70 1.42 -4.57 3.05
CA MET A 70 1.45 -4.62 1.59
C MET A 70 2.22 -3.39 1.13
N ARG A 71 2.69 -3.40 -0.11
CA ARG A 71 3.64 -2.41 -0.63
C ARG A 71 3.43 -0.97 -0.15
N HIS A 72 2.23 -0.41 -0.27
CA HIS A 72 1.93 0.98 0.11
C HIS A 72 0.78 1.13 1.09
N HIS A 73 0.40 0.05 1.78
CA HIS A 73 -0.55 0.15 2.88
C HIS A 73 -0.37 -0.96 3.91
N VAL A 74 -0.67 -0.63 5.15
CA VAL A 74 -0.82 -1.60 6.24
C VAL A 74 -2.30 -1.77 6.55
N ARG A 75 -2.70 -2.99 6.85
CA ARG A 75 -4.04 -3.33 7.32
C ARG A 75 -3.97 -3.87 8.75
N PHE A 76 -4.72 -3.26 9.63
CA PHE A 76 -4.96 -3.74 10.99
C PHE A 76 -6.28 -4.50 11.02
N ARG A 77 -6.33 -5.53 11.84
CA ARG A 77 -7.57 -6.23 12.19
C ARG A 77 -7.74 -6.26 13.69
N LYS A 78 -8.90 -5.77 14.13
CA LYS A 78 -9.31 -5.80 15.54
C LYS A 78 -10.22 -6.97 15.87
N SER A 79 -10.35 -7.30 17.15
CA SER A 79 -11.42 -8.14 17.71
C SER A 79 -12.80 -7.61 17.31
N LYS A 80 -13.79 -8.52 17.24
CA LYS A 80 -15.16 -8.17 16.82
C LYS A 80 -15.79 -7.11 17.72
N ASP A 81 -15.53 -7.19 19.03
CA ASP A 81 -16.20 -6.39 20.05
C ASP A 81 -15.44 -5.10 20.43
N ALA A 82 -14.25 -4.87 19.86
CA ALA A 82 -13.48 -3.65 20.10
C ALA A 82 -13.94 -2.47 19.22
N ASP A 83 -13.68 -1.23 19.63
CA ASP A 83 -13.97 -0.04 18.82
C ASP A 83 -12.70 0.58 18.24
N TRP A 84 -12.78 1.05 16.98
CA TRP A 84 -11.71 1.82 16.37
C TRP A 84 -11.53 3.20 17.00
N SER A 85 -12.56 3.78 17.64
CA SER A 85 -12.42 5.04 18.39
C SER A 85 -11.36 4.96 19.48
N ASP A 86 -11.22 3.79 20.09
CA ASP A 86 -10.30 3.55 21.20
C ASP A 86 -8.93 3.11 20.70
N LEU A 87 -8.91 2.27 19.65
CA LEU A 87 -7.67 1.72 19.09
C LEU A 87 -6.92 2.71 18.20
N PHE A 88 -7.63 3.55 17.44
CA PHE A 88 -7.01 4.45 16.47
C PHE A 88 -6.04 5.46 17.12
N PRO A 89 -6.38 6.13 18.24
CA PRO A 89 -5.45 7.03 18.92
C PRO A 89 -4.16 6.33 19.37
N GLU A 90 -4.25 5.10 19.91
CA GLU A 90 -3.09 4.32 20.34
C GLU A 90 -2.22 3.88 19.16
N ILE A 91 -2.84 3.36 18.11
CA ILE A 91 -2.14 3.01 16.85
C ILE A 91 -1.42 4.24 16.30
N LYS A 92 -2.11 5.40 16.25
CA LYS A 92 -1.54 6.67 15.79
C LYS A 92 -0.34 7.09 16.67
N ARG A 93 -0.48 7.01 17.99
CA ARG A 93 0.60 7.32 18.94
C ARG A 93 1.83 6.45 18.69
N ILE A 94 1.66 5.14 18.55
CA ILE A 94 2.76 4.22 18.24
C ILE A 94 3.37 4.54 16.88
N PHE A 95 2.55 4.75 15.84
CA PHE A 95 3.05 5.15 14.53
C PHE A 95 3.93 6.39 14.58
N LEU A 96 3.51 7.42 15.33
CA LEU A 96 4.25 8.68 15.51
C LEU A 96 5.58 8.52 16.27
N GLN A 97 5.77 7.42 17.01
CA GLN A 97 7.05 7.13 17.68
C GLN A 97 8.11 6.62 16.69
N TYR A 98 7.69 5.88 15.67
CA TYR A 98 8.59 5.22 14.70
C TYR A 98 8.65 5.91 13.33
N ARG A 99 7.69 6.78 13.08
CA ARG A 99 7.53 7.50 11.81
C ARG A 99 7.25 8.95 12.19
N ASN A 100 7.68 9.87 11.33
CA ASN A 100 7.31 11.28 11.41
C ASN A 100 6.29 11.63 10.31
N PRO A 101 5.09 10.99 10.25
CA PRO A 101 4.05 11.46 9.35
C PRO A 101 3.59 12.83 9.82
N ILE A 102 3.34 13.71 8.86
CA ILE A 102 2.95 15.09 9.14
C ILE A 102 1.44 15.16 9.46
N ASP A 103 0.64 14.22 8.93
CA ASP A 103 -0.80 14.21 9.15
C ASP A 103 -1.44 12.82 8.92
N PHE A 104 -2.66 12.64 9.42
CA PHE A 104 -3.55 11.52 9.14
C PHE A 104 -4.82 12.04 8.50
N VAL A 105 -5.04 11.70 7.23
CA VAL A 105 -6.20 12.12 6.44
C VAL A 105 -7.15 10.95 6.27
N GLN A 106 -8.40 11.12 6.67
CA GLN A 106 -9.42 10.09 6.46
C GLN A 106 -9.82 10.03 4.98
N LEU A 107 -9.78 8.83 4.40
CA LEU A 107 -10.27 8.57 3.06
C LEU A 107 -11.80 8.58 3.08
N GLU A 108 -12.41 9.54 2.38
CA GLU A 108 -13.86 9.60 2.23
C GLU A 108 -14.40 8.49 1.31
N LYS A 109 -13.72 8.28 0.17
CA LYS A 109 -14.12 7.27 -0.81
C LYS A 109 -12.94 6.81 -1.66
N ARG A 110 -12.86 5.50 -1.93
CA ARG A 110 -12.01 4.97 -3.00
C ARG A 110 -12.59 5.40 -4.35
N LYS A 111 -11.96 6.36 -5.00
CA LYS A 111 -12.28 6.76 -6.38
C LYS A 111 -11.09 6.45 -7.27
N ASP A 112 -11.38 5.94 -8.47
CA ASP A 112 -10.41 5.76 -9.54
C ASP A 112 -9.13 5.07 -9.08
N MET A 113 -9.24 3.90 -8.47
CA MET A 113 -8.07 3.14 -7.99
C MET A 113 -7.35 2.41 -9.12
N TYR A 114 -8.08 2.12 -10.20
CA TYR A 114 -7.61 1.38 -11.36
C TYR A 114 -7.60 2.27 -12.60
N ARG A 115 -6.62 2.06 -13.48
CA ARG A 115 -6.59 2.60 -14.84
C ARG A 115 -6.16 1.51 -15.80
N ASP A 116 -6.89 1.42 -16.90
CA ASP A 116 -6.57 0.52 -18.01
C ASP A 116 -5.83 1.29 -19.10
N PHE A 117 -4.88 0.61 -19.74
CA PHE A 117 -4.08 1.10 -20.86
C PHE A 117 -4.08 0.05 -21.98
N PRO A 118 -3.89 0.48 -23.25
CA PRO A 118 -3.66 -0.46 -24.34
C PRO A 118 -2.49 -1.40 -24.05
N VAL A 119 -2.54 -2.62 -24.59
CA VAL A 119 -1.45 -3.59 -24.41
C VAL A 119 -0.19 -3.03 -25.02
N HIS A 120 0.85 -2.99 -24.17
CA HIS A 120 2.18 -2.70 -24.64
C HIS A 120 2.72 -3.91 -25.41
N PRO A 121 3.38 -3.74 -26.57
CA PRO A 121 3.95 -4.85 -27.34
C PRO A 121 4.92 -5.75 -26.55
N SER A 122 5.50 -5.24 -25.46
CA SER A 122 6.36 -6.01 -24.54
C SER A 122 5.61 -6.76 -23.43
N CYS A 123 4.27 -6.73 -23.42
CA CYS A 123 3.43 -7.62 -22.62
C CYS A 123 2.52 -8.48 -23.53
N PRO A 124 3.07 -9.32 -24.43
CA PRO A 124 2.28 -10.31 -25.15
C PRO A 124 1.94 -11.43 -24.18
N ALA A 125 1.03 -11.18 -23.26
CA ALA A 125 0.59 -12.18 -22.31
C ALA A 125 -0.39 -13.12 -23.03
N SER A 126 -0.03 -14.40 -23.16
CA SER A 126 -0.91 -15.46 -23.64
C SER A 126 -2.07 -15.76 -22.68
N GLY A 127 -2.08 -15.12 -21.51
CA GLY A 127 -3.10 -15.24 -20.47
C GLY A 127 -3.08 -14.02 -19.55
N ARG A 128 -3.68 -14.15 -18.36
CA ARG A 128 -3.74 -13.09 -17.36
C ARG A 128 -2.59 -13.25 -16.37
N LEU A 129 -1.68 -12.26 -16.33
CA LEU A 129 -0.62 -12.15 -15.33
C LEU A 129 -0.97 -11.04 -14.34
N VAL A 130 -0.80 -11.30 -13.05
CA VAL A 130 -1.06 -10.35 -11.96
C VAL A 130 0.19 -10.28 -11.11
N PHE A 131 0.67 -9.06 -10.86
CA PHE A 131 1.82 -8.79 -10.00
C PHE A 131 1.36 -7.87 -8.88
N GLU A 132 1.56 -8.30 -7.63
CA GLU A 132 1.16 -7.53 -6.43
C GLU A 132 2.36 -7.19 -5.52
N GLY A 133 3.51 -7.84 -5.72
CA GLY A 133 4.77 -7.58 -5.01
C GLY A 133 5.89 -7.14 -5.94
N THR A 134 6.81 -6.33 -5.42
CA THR A 134 8.02 -5.89 -6.15
C THR A 134 8.90 -7.09 -6.51
N LEU A 135 9.07 -8.05 -5.60
CA LEU A 135 9.91 -9.23 -5.79
C LEU A 135 9.40 -10.11 -6.95
N GLU A 136 8.11 -10.39 -6.99
CA GLU A 136 7.47 -11.13 -8.09
C GLU A 136 7.62 -10.40 -9.43
N ALA A 137 7.47 -9.07 -9.41
CA ALA A 137 7.57 -8.24 -10.61
C ALA A 137 8.99 -8.23 -11.21
N GLU A 138 10.04 -8.53 -10.44
CA GLU A 138 11.43 -8.50 -10.94
C GLU A 138 11.68 -9.48 -12.10
N ALA A 139 10.95 -10.59 -12.13
CA ALA A 139 11.06 -11.60 -13.18
C ALA A 139 10.42 -11.16 -14.52
N HIS A 140 9.58 -10.13 -14.51
CA HIS A 140 8.86 -9.67 -15.71
C HIS A 140 9.30 -8.25 -16.13
N PRO A 141 9.92 -8.04 -17.31
CA PRO A 141 10.53 -6.76 -17.69
C PRO A 141 9.62 -5.53 -17.59
N LEU A 142 8.37 -5.64 -18.03
CA LEU A 142 7.40 -4.54 -17.91
C LEU A 142 6.94 -4.32 -16.46
N ALA A 143 6.61 -5.38 -15.71
CA ALA A 143 6.16 -5.28 -14.33
C ALA A 143 7.25 -4.68 -13.45
N LYS A 144 8.51 -5.12 -13.58
CA LYS A 144 9.68 -4.52 -12.92
C LYS A 144 9.76 -3.01 -13.12
N LYS A 145 9.63 -2.55 -14.37
CA LYS A 145 9.65 -1.12 -14.70
C LYS A 145 8.45 -0.38 -14.12
N LEU A 146 7.25 -0.95 -14.21
CA LEU A 146 6.03 -0.38 -13.62
C LEU A 146 6.14 -0.26 -12.10
N PHE A 147 6.62 -1.30 -11.41
CA PHE A 147 6.80 -1.25 -9.97
C PHE A 147 7.87 -0.23 -9.55
N SER A 148 8.78 0.22 -10.43
CA SER A 148 9.66 1.36 -10.11
C SER A 148 8.92 2.69 -9.89
N PHE A 149 7.65 2.81 -10.28
CA PHE A 149 6.80 3.94 -9.91
C PHE A 149 6.22 3.73 -8.51
N HIS A 150 6.73 4.52 -7.56
CA HIS A 150 6.11 4.65 -6.23
C HIS A 150 4.62 4.93 -6.37
N GLY A 151 3.82 4.19 -5.59
CA GLY A 151 2.37 4.32 -5.58
C GLY A 151 1.64 3.30 -6.43
N LEU A 152 2.28 2.57 -7.34
CA LEU A 152 1.67 1.40 -7.97
C LEU A 152 1.70 0.20 -7.02
N THR A 153 0.55 -0.48 -6.93
CA THR A 153 0.32 -1.61 -5.99
C THR A 153 -0.03 -2.89 -6.71
N VAL A 154 -0.63 -2.81 -7.90
CA VAL A 154 -0.93 -4.01 -8.72
C VAL A 154 -0.69 -3.66 -10.18
N VAL A 155 -0.08 -4.60 -10.89
CA VAL A 155 0.01 -4.62 -12.36
C VAL A 155 -0.70 -5.86 -12.87
N VAL A 156 -1.65 -5.71 -13.78
CA VAL A 156 -2.30 -6.83 -14.46
C VAL A 156 -2.03 -6.71 -15.95
N CYS A 157 -1.29 -7.66 -16.51
CA CYS A 157 -1.22 -7.83 -17.97
C CYS A 157 -2.27 -8.85 -18.40
N ALA A 158 -3.16 -8.43 -19.30
CA ALA A 158 -4.11 -9.29 -19.98
C ALA A 158 -3.91 -9.17 -21.50
N HIS A 159 -4.60 -10.03 -22.27
CA HIS A 159 -4.48 -10.08 -23.73
C HIS A 159 -4.78 -8.75 -24.43
N ASP A 160 -5.72 -7.97 -23.91
CA ASP A 160 -6.26 -6.76 -24.55
C ASP A 160 -5.99 -5.47 -23.77
N LYS A 161 -5.44 -5.57 -22.55
CA LYS A 161 -5.08 -4.39 -21.75
C LYS A 161 -4.02 -4.64 -20.69
N LEU A 162 -3.38 -3.53 -20.29
CA LEU A 162 -2.62 -3.38 -19.06
C LEU A 162 -3.48 -2.65 -18.03
N SER A 163 -3.81 -3.29 -16.90
CA SER A 163 -4.53 -2.63 -15.80
C SER A 163 -3.58 -2.35 -14.64
N LEU A 164 -3.57 -1.11 -14.16
CA LEU A 164 -2.73 -0.65 -13.07
C LEU A 164 -3.59 -0.22 -11.90
N LYS A 165 -3.22 -0.65 -10.69
CA LYS A 165 -3.82 -0.18 -9.44
C LYS A 165 -2.85 0.70 -8.68
N ARG A 166 -3.28 1.89 -8.27
CA ARG A 166 -2.51 2.77 -7.37
C ARG A 166 -2.89 2.59 -5.89
N SER A 167 -2.04 3.05 -4.99
CA SER A 167 -2.35 3.27 -3.57
C SER A 167 -3.20 4.53 -3.39
N CYS A 168 -3.99 4.59 -2.32
CA CYS A 168 -4.78 5.78 -2.00
C CYS A 168 -3.91 7.00 -1.63
N ALA A 169 -2.63 6.78 -1.29
CA ALA A 169 -1.69 7.86 -0.95
C ALA A 169 -1.10 8.59 -2.18
N PHE A 170 -1.50 8.21 -3.40
CA PHE A 170 -1.02 8.77 -4.66
C PHE A 170 -2.19 9.10 -5.56
N SER A 171 -2.07 10.15 -6.38
CA SER A 171 -3.08 10.51 -7.38
C SER A 171 -2.70 9.98 -8.76
N TRP A 172 -3.67 9.89 -9.68
CA TRP A 172 -3.33 9.52 -11.07
C TRP A 172 -2.61 10.65 -11.80
N GLU A 173 -2.88 11.90 -11.44
CA GLU A 173 -2.23 13.09 -11.99
C GLU A 173 -0.72 13.05 -11.75
N GLU A 174 -0.30 12.51 -10.59
CA GLU A 174 1.10 12.27 -10.26
C GLU A 174 1.73 11.14 -11.11
N LEU A 175 1.01 10.03 -11.26
CA LEU A 175 1.56 8.79 -11.84
C LEU A 175 1.49 8.76 -13.38
N LEU A 176 0.42 9.29 -13.97
CA LEU A 176 0.11 9.15 -15.39
C LEU A 176 1.19 9.70 -16.33
N PRO A 177 1.80 10.89 -16.12
CA PRO A 177 2.82 11.40 -17.03
C PRO A 177 4.00 10.44 -17.19
N ARG A 178 4.40 9.79 -16.09
CA ARG A 178 5.53 8.86 -16.05
C ARG A 178 5.16 7.50 -16.65
N ILE A 179 3.97 6.99 -16.32
CA ILE A 179 3.46 5.73 -16.87
C ILE A 179 3.33 5.83 -18.39
N LYS A 180 2.68 6.89 -18.89
CA LYS A 180 2.48 7.10 -20.33
C LYS A 180 3.80 7.08 -21.10
N LYS A 181 4.81 7.83 -20.65
CA LYS A 181 6.14 7.87 -21.28
C LYS A 181 6.81 6.50 -21.41
N MET A 182 6.45 5.53 -20.56
CA MET A 182 7.04 4.20 -20.59
C MET A 182 6.25 3.21 -21.46
N ILE A 183 4.93 3.38 -21.56
CA ILE A 183 4.04 2.46 -22.28
C ILE A 183 3.64 2.97 -23.67
N THR A 184 4.17 4.11 -24.09
CA THR A 184 4.11 4.63 -25.47
C THR A 184 5.49 4.54 -26.09
#